data_AF-A0A7W5B4N1-F1
#
_entry.id   AF-A0A7W5B4N1-F1
#
_cell.length_a   1.000
_cell.length_b   1.000
_cell.length_c   1.000
_cell.angle_alpha   90.00
_cell.angle_beta   90.00
_cell.angle_gamma   90.00
#
_symmetry.space_group_name_H-M   'P 1'
#
loop_
_entity.id
_entity.type
_entity.pdbx_description
1 polymer ?
#
loop_
_entity_poly.entity_id
_entity_poly.type
_entity_poly.pdbx_seq_one_letter_code
_entity_poly.pdbx_strand_id
1 'polypeptide(L)'
;MLLLLLLTLATGLLLSPGQALAHATLEAVTPEAGQRMDESPPFVELTFNEPIESKLGALRVLDRSSNPVTDNDPVLGTDRTTLKLALPELGEGVYTVSYSIISEDGHPVSGSYVFIVGNPPEAVDASNFNVHTQLGGKQFILYAVRIAYYAGLLLAAGLLLWSSINRADGESISRIRRKWELPVMRGFLVAVLLYVFVQATETMKGYPTSEYLKLFGQTDVGRGWIILIGLAAIGFPVLKLGRAVRLGWVALILALESWSGHAIVFSPKAMSVLFDLVHLAASSLWAGGLVLLLVIWISDRKEAGRFAEVFSSFALLSLVVLTISGVGMTFLFLPSLDYLLYTAWGKLLIAKTAFVVLVLIIGALLRLRVRRGDLPNYTLLRIDFGLMAIIVAIAAIFTYISPLPANEPISYHKMGNDMHMTIRISPNKPSVDNTFNLKIWLPNDKGPAKSVVLRLKSLDKPELGAIDVPLTVYTDEELSSFDGYVKEAFKAEGPYLPFAGKWQAEIRVINTNDDELVERYEFRNY
;
A
#
# COMPACT_ATOMS: atom_id res chain seq x y z
N MET A 1 1.62 27.52 27.61
CA MET A 1 2.80 26.66 27.45
C MET A 1 2.52 25.43 26.60
N LEU A 2 1.58 24.54 26.98
CA LEU A 2 1.23 23.33 26.19
C LEU A 2 0.72 23.64 24.76
N LEU A 3 -0.14 24.66 24.60
CA LEU A 3 -0.67 25.09 23.30
C LEU A 3 0.43 25.65 22.37
N LEU A 4 1.42 26.34 22.94
CA LEU A 4 2.57 26.87 22.20
C LEU A 4 3.47 25.73 21.73
N LEU A 5 3.69 24.73 22.59
CA LEU A 5 4.50 23.54 22.29
C LEU A 5 3.89 22.70 21.14
N LEU A 6 2.56 22.62 21.11
CA LEU A 6 1.79 21.95 20.04
C LEU A 6 1.82 22.74 18.72
N LEU A 7 1.76 24.08 18.78
CA LEU A 7 1.89 24.93 17.58
C LEU A 7 3.30 24.88 16.98
N THR A 8 4.34 24.90 17.82
CA THR A 8 5.74 24.81 17.36
C THR A 8 6.07 23.46 16.74
N LEU A 9 5.44 22.38 17.21
CA LEU A 9 5.59 21.06 16.60
C LEU A 9 4.88 20.99 15.24
N ALA A 10 3.70 21.61 15.11
CA ALA A 10 2.94 21.67 13.87
C ALA A 10 3.63 22.52 12.78
N THR A 11 4.29 23.62 13.14
CA THR A 11 5.03 24.45 12.16
C THR A 11 6.36 23.82 11.74
N GLY A 12 7.01 23.02 12.59
CA GLY A 12 8.24 22.30 12.25
C GLY A 12 8.04 21.19 11.21
N LEU A 13 6.85 20.59 11.14
CA LEU A 13 6.49 19.53 10.19
C LEU A 13 6.12 20.05 8.78
N LEU A 14 5.82 21.34 8.65
CA LEU A 14 5.31 21.95 7.39
C LEU A 14 6.39 22.63 6.54
N LEU A 15 7.64 22.68 7.01
CA LEU A 15 8.72 23.46 6.39
C LEU A 15 9.90 22.59 5.91
N SER A 16 9.68 21.30 5.65
CA SER A 16 10.67 20.50 4.92
C SER A 16 10.62 20.86 3.42
N PRO A 17 11.72 21.35 2.82
CA PRO A 17 11.77 21.58 1.39
C PRO A 17 11.58 20.25 0.65
N GLY A 18 10.62 20.20 -0.27
CA GLY A 18 10.48 19.08 -1.20
C GLY A 18 11.68 19.06 -2.14
N GLN A 19 12.56 18.07 -1.95
CA GLN A 19 13.63 17.80 -2.90
C GLN A 19 13.05 17.21 -4.18
N ALA A 20 13.64 17.58 -5.31
CA ALA A 20 13.30 17.06 -6.62
C ALA A 20 13.63 15.57 -6.71
N LEU A 21 12.71 14.81 -7.32
CA LEU A 21 12.66 13.35 -7.37
C LEU A 21 13.71 12.76 -8.32
N ALA A 22 14.60 11.95 -7.79
CA ALA A 22 15.36 10.91 -8.51
C ALA A 22 15.45 9.72 -7.53
N HIS A 23 15.08 8.52 -8.00
CA HIS A 23 14.88 7.35 -7.13
C HIS A 23 16.05 6.37 -7.35
N ALA A 24 16.54 5.72 -6.29
CA ALA A 24 17.59 4.71 -6.43
C ALA A 24 17.08 3.45 -7.15
N THR A 25 17.75 3.07 -8.25
CA THR A 25 17.53 1.86 -9.04
C THR A 25 18.74 0.94 -8.95
N LEU A 26 18.50 -0.37 -8.94
CA LEU A 26 19.56 -1.38 -8.95
C LEU A 26 20.24 -1.42 -10.33
N GLU A 27 21.54 -1.12 -10.40
CA GLU A 27 22.32 -1.09 -11.63
C GLU A 27 23.01 -2.43 -11.92
N ALA A 28 23.58 -3.06 -10.89
CA ALA A 28 24.37 -4.28 -11.03
C ALA A 28 24.25 -5.19 -9.80
N VAL A 29 24.40 -6.49 -10.03
CA VAL A 29 24.40 -7.52 -8.99
C VAL A 29 25.52 -8.53 -9.23
N THR A 30 26.14 -9.02 -8.17
CA THR A 30 27.17 -10.08 -8.22
C THR A 30 26.89 -11.07 -7.10
N PRO A 31 26.70 -12.39 -7.34
CA PRO A 31 26.59 -13.07 -8.64
C PRO A 31 25.44 -12.50 -9.49
N GLU A 32 25.52 -12.67 -10.81
CA GLU A 32 24.46 -12.19 -11.70
C GLU A 32 23.16 -13.01 -11.53
N ALA A 33 22.03 -12.40 -11.90
CA ALA A 33 20.74 -13.07 -11.82
C ALA A 33 20.67 -14.27 -12.77
N GLY A 34 20.47 -15.46 -12.21
CA GLY A 34 20.43 -16.74 -12.93
C GLY A 34 21.80 -17.35 -13.21
N GLN A 35 22.89 -16.69 -12.78
CA GLN A 35 24.26 -17.17 -12.99
C GLN A 35 24.46 -18.52 -12.30
N ARG A 36 25.05 -19.47 -13.04
CA ARG A 36 25.55 -20.73 -12.48
C ARG A 36 27.05 -20.63 -12.27
N MET A 37 27.49 -20.99 -11.07
CA MET A 37 28.88 -21.02 -10.67
C MET A 37 29.28 -22.46 -10.31
N ASP A 38 30.48 -22.87 -10.72
CA ASP A 38 31.02 -24.19 -10.34
C ASP A 38 31.45 -24.24 -8.87
N GLU A 39 31.79 -23.09 -8.28
CA GLU A 39 32.23 -22.93 -6.89
C GLU A 39 31.37 -21.92 -6.13
N SER A 40 31.38 -22.00 -4.79
CA SER A 40 30.63 -21.08 -3.93
C SER A 40 31.16 -19.64 -4.04
N PRO A 41 30.31 -18.63 -4.28
CA PRO A 41 30.73 -17.23 -4.21
C PRO A 41 31.10 -16.85 -2.77
N PRO A 42 32.15 -16.04 -2.57
CA PRO A 42 32.52 -15.54 -1.25
C PRO A 42 31.60 -14.42 -0.74
N PHE A 43 30.82 -13.78 -1.62
CA PHE A 43 29.92 -12.69 -1.27
C PHE A 43 28.79 -12.50 -2.30
N VAL A 44 27.77 -11.75 -1.91
CA VAL A 44 26.82 -11.09 -2.81
C VAL A 44 27.00 -9.57 -2.73
N GLU A 45 26.90 -8.86 -3.84
CA GLU A 45 27.04 -7.41 -3.93
C GLU A 45 25.95 -6.82 -4.82
N LEU A 46 25.34 -5.72 -4.38
CA LEU A 46 24.36 -4.94 -5.12
C LEU A 46 24.90 -3.53 -5.33
N THR A 47 24.75 -2.99 -6.53
CA THR A 47 25.14 -1.61 -6.88
C THR A 47 23.92 -0.82 -7.33
N PHE A 48 23.77 0.40 -6.84
CA PHE A 48 22.67 1.31 -7.13
C PHE A 48 23.18 2.59 -7.79
N ASN A 49 22.33 3.23 -8.59
CA ASN A 49 22.66 4.49 -9.28
C ASN A 49 22.72 5.72 -8.35
N GLU A 50 22.26 5.59 -7.10
CA GLU A 50 22.20 6.66 -6.11
C GLU A 50 22.55 6.16 -4.71
N PRO A 51 23.03 7.04 -3.82
CA PRO A 51 23.30 6.68 -2.43
C PRO A 51 22.06 6.12 -1.73
N ILE A 52 22.26 5.02 -1.00
CA ILE A 52 21.25 4.43 -0.12
C ILE A 52 21.55 4.79 1.34
N GLU A 53 20.53 4.83 2.18
CA GLU A 53 20.72 5.05 3.61
C GLU A 53 21.07 3.75 4.33
N SER A 54 22.30 3.64 4.85
CA SER A 54 22.67 2.58 5.78
C SER A 54 22.04 2.86 7.14
N LYS A 55 20.86 2.30 7.38
CA LYS A 55 20.45 1.72 8.67
C LYS A 55 19.06 1.09 8.53
N LEU A 56 19.05 -0.10 7.95
CA LEU A 56 18.11 -1.23 8.11
C LEU A 56 18.04 -2.00 6.79
N GLY A 57 18.45 -3.27 6.82
CA GLY A 57 18.69 -4.14 5.67
C GLY A 57 17.46 -4.47 4.80
N ALA A 58 17.47 -5.51 3.98
CA ALA A 58 18.10 -6.79 4.24
C ALA A 58 18.46 -7.49 2.94
N LEU A 59 19.65 -7.19 2.40
CA LEU A 59 20.32 -8.11 1.49
C LEU A 59 20.50 -9.44 2.24
N ARG A 60 19.87 -10.50 1.76
CA ARG A 60 19.94 -11.86 2.30
C ARG A 60 20.12 -12.85 1.17
N VAL A 61 20.75 -13.97 1.50
CA VAL A 61 20.80 -15.15 0.64
C VAL A 61 20.12 -16.30 1.36
N LEU A 62 19.14 -16.92 0.68
CA LEU A 62 18.33 -18.01 1.20
C LEU A 62 18.60 -19.30 0.41
N ASP A 63 18.59 -20.43 1.10
CA ASP A 63 18.64 -21.76 0.47
C ASP A 63 17.26 -22.19 -0.10
N ARG A 64 17.19 -23.40 -0.70
CA ARG A 64 15.96 -23.99 -1.24
C ARG A 64 14.84 -24.17 -0.19
N SER A 65 15.18 -24.24 1.09
CA SER A 65 14.23 -24.36 2.20
C SER A 65 13.82 -22.98 2.75
N SER A 66 14.23 -21.88 2.10
CA SER A 66 14.04 -20.49 2.55
C SER A 66 14.75 -20.14 3.85
N ASN A 67 15.78 -20.89 4.23
CA ASN A 67 16.61 -20.55 5.39
C ASN A 67 17.75 -19.60 4.97
N PRO A 68 18.08 -18.57 5.77
CA PRO A 68 19.27 -17.75 5.54
C PRO A 68 20.54 -18.60 5.57
N VAL A 69 21.42 -18.40 4.60
CA VAL A 69 22.72 -19.11 4.56
C VAL A 69 23.76 -18.47 5.46
N THR A 70 23.51 -17.25 5.96
CA THR A 70 24.41 -16.50 6.84
C THR A 70 23.64 -15.55 7.75
N ASP A 71 24.19 -15.31 8.94
CA ASP A 71 23.73 -14.30 9.90
C ASP A 71 24.57 -13.00 9.84
N ASN A 72 25.52 -12.91 8.90
CA ASN A 72 26.34 -11.71 8.72
C ASN A 72 25.48 -10.50 8.28
N ASP A 73 25.86 -9.32 8.75
CA ASP A 73 25.26 -8.06 8.28
C ASP A 73 25.89 -7.64 6.93
N PRO A 74 25.10 -7.08 6.00
CA PRO A 74 25.65 -6.51 4.78
C PRO A 74 26.39 -5.20 5.07
N VAL A 75 27.54 -5.02 4.41
CA VAL A 75 28.43 -3.87 4.53
C VAL A 75 28.13 -2.89 3.40
N LEU A 76 27.84 -1.64 3.77
CA LEU A 76 27.68 -0.55 2.79
C LEU A 76 29.07 -0.03 2.39
N GLY A 77 29.29 0.15 1.09
CA GLY A 77 30.51 0.76 0.55
C GLY A 77 30.65 2.23 0.95
N THR A 78 31.87 2.74 0.82
CA THR A 78 32.23 4.13 1.21
C THR A 78 31.49 5.21 0.42
N ASP A 79 31.08 4.90 -0.81
CA ASP A 79 30.29 5.77 -1.70
C ASP A 79 28.77 5.67 -1.46
N ARG A 80 28.34 4.75 -0.59
CA ARG A 80 26.94 4.48 -0.23
C ARG A 80 26.07 4.00 -1.39
N THR A 81 26.63 3.59 -2.51
CA THR A 81 25.90 3.05 -3.67
C THR A 81 26.03 1.53 -3.78
N THR A 82 26.91 0.92 -2.98
CA THR A 82 27.21 -0.52 -3.02
C THR A 82 26.88 -1.21 -1.70
N LEU A 83 26.22 -2.37 -1.75
CA LEU A 83 25.84 -3.16 -0.57
C LEU A 83 26.32 -4.60 -0.72
N LYS A 84 27.20 -5.05 0.18
CA LYS A 84 27.92 -6.33 0.09
C LYS A 84 27.64 -7.25 1.27
N LEU A 85 27.27 -8.50 1.04
CA LEU A 85 27.05 -9.53 2.06
C LEU A 85 28.06 -10.67 1.90
N ALA A 86 28.88 -10.93 2.92
CA ALA A 86 29.82 -12.06 2.91
C ALA A 86 29.08 -13.40 3.16
N LEU A 87 29.41 -14.40 2.36
CA LEU A 87 28.81 -15.74 2.40
C LEU A 87 29.78 -16.77 2.96
N PRO A 88 29.29 -17.79 3.71
CA PRO A 88 30.07 -18.99 3.97
C PRO A 88 30.20 -19.85 2.71
N GLU A 89 30.98 -20.92 2.78
CA GLU A 89 31.05 -21.91 1.71
C GLU A 89 29.68 -22.58 1.53
N LEU A 90 29.09 -22.38 0.36
CA LEU A 90 27.79 -22.89 -0.05
C LEU A 90 27.95 -24.25 -0.74
N GLY A 91 27.07 -25.20 -0.42
CA GLY A 91 26.96 -26.46 -1.17
C GLY A 91 26.29 -26.27 -2.53
N GLU A 92 26.17 -27.36 -3.30
CA GLU A 92 25.43 -27.32 -4.56
C GLU A 92 23.93 -27.03 -4.33
N GLY A 93 23.37 -26.05 -5.04
CA GLY A 93 22.03 -25.56 -4.75
C GLY A 93 21.57 -24.36 -5.57
N VAL A 94 20.27 -24.06 -5.48
CA VAL A 94 19.68 -22.80 -5.94
C VAL A 94 19.54 -21.89 -4.73
N TYR A 95 20.07 -20.69 -4.84
CA TYR A 95 20.10 -19.69 -3.77
C TYR A 95 19.32 -18.45 -4.20
N THR A 96 18.49 -17.92 -3.30
CA THR A 96 17.68 -16.72 -3.55
C THR A 96 18.29 -15.53 -2.83
N VAL A 97 18.72 -14.53 -3.58
CA VAL A 97 19.08 -13.21 -3.08
C VAL A 97 17.80 -12.38 -2.95
N SER A 98 17.53 -11.86 -1.76
CA SER A 98 16.44 -10.92 -1.51
C SER A 98 17.03 -9.66 -0.93
N TYR A 99 16.56 -8.49 -1.35
CA TYR A 99 16.95 -7.21 -0.77
C TYR A 99 15.76 -6.29 -0.63
N SER A 100 15.84 -5.41 0.36
CA SER A 100 14.89 -4.35 0.62
C SER A 100 15.72 -3.24 1.23
N ILE A 101 15.76 -2.06 0.62
CA ILE A 101 16.59 -0.93 1.02
C ILE A 101 15.74 0.33 0.99
N ILE A 102 16.27 1.40 1.57
CA ILE A 102 15.67 2.73 1.51
C ILE A 102 16.67 3.64 0.83
N SER A 103 16.24 4.28 -0.27
CA SER A 103 17.03 5.32 -0.94
C SER A 103 17.19 6.55 -0.04
N GLU A 104 18.18 7.40 -0.31
CA GLU A 104 18.43 8.61 0.49
C GLU A 104 17.24 9.60 0.49
N ASP A 105 16.32 9.49 -0.47
CA ASP A 105 15.07 10.26 -0.53
C ASP A 105 13.89 9.64 0.28
N GLY A 106 14.12 8.50 0.95
CA GLY A 106 13.16 7.85 1.84
C GLY A 106 12.20 6.86 1.18
N HIS A 107 12.41 6.50 -0.09
CA HIS A 107 11.58 5.51 -0.79
C HIS A 107 12.06 4.06 -0.55
N PRO A 108 11.16 3.11 -0.24
CA PRO A 108 11.53 1.70 -0.13
C PRO A 108 11.71 1.07 -1.52
N VAL A 109 12.84 0.41 -1.72
CA VAL A 109 13.17 -0.35 -2.94
C VAL A 109 13.44 -1.79 -2.56
N SER A 110 12.69 -2.74 -3.13
CA SER A 110 12.84 -4.16 -2.85
C SER A 110 12.87 -4.99 -4.12
N GLY A 111 13.56 -6.12 -4.04
CA GLY A 111 13.70 -7.04 -5.15
C GLY A 111 14.31 -8.37 -4.73
N SER A 112 14.28 -9.34 -5.64
CA SER A 112 14.88 -10.65 -5.42
C SER A 112 15.33 -11.26 -6.74
N TYR A 113 16.41 -12.02 -6.70
CA TYR A 113 16.90 -12.81 -7.82
C TYR A 113 17.52 -14.12 -7.31
N VAL A 114 17.86 -15.04 -8.22
CA VAL A 114 18.45 -16.34 -7.85
C VAL A 114 19.83 -16.51 -8.48
N PHE A 115 20.72 -17.26 -7.85
CA PHE A 115 21.95 -17.78 -8.46
C PHE A 115 22.10 -19.27 -8.12
N ILE A 116 22.95 -19.97 -8.87
CA ILE A 116 23.11 -21.42 -8.80
C ILE A 116 24.56 -21.77 -8.48
N VAL A 117 24.77 -22.68 -7.52
CA VAL A 117 26.08 -23.26 -7.21
C VAL A 117 26.05 -24.74 -7.61
N GLY A 118 27.03 -25.18 -8.40
CA GLY A 118 27.18 -26.56 -8.87
C GLY A 118 26.04 -27.07 -9.75
N ASN A 119 25.70 -28.35 -9.61
CA ASN A 119 24.67 -29.05 -10.41
C ASN A 119 23.47 -29.50 -9.54
N PRO A 120 22.60 -28.58 -9.11
CA PRO A 120 21.45 -28.95 -8.29
C PRO A 120 20.44 -29.83 -9.06
N PRO A 121 19.74 -30.76 -8.38
CA PRO A 121 18.68 -31.55 -9.00
C PRO A 121 17.53 -30.67 -9.50
N GLU A 122 16.80 -31.15 -10.53
CA GLU A 122 15.73 -30.42 -11.21
C GLU A 122 14.80 -29.66 -10.25
N ALA A 123 14.50 -28.42 -10.63
CA ALA A 123 13.66 -27.52 -9.84
C ALA A 123 12.29 -28.15 -9.60
N VAL A 124 11.76 -28.01 -8.37
CA VAL A 124 10.36 -28.35 -8.12
C VAL A 124 9.51 -27.34 -8.89
N ASP A 125 8.61 -27.84 -9.72
CA ASP A 125 7.69 -27.05 -10.52
C ASP A 125 6.93 -26.02 -9.64
N ALA A 126 7.23 -24.74 -9.87
CA ALA A 126 6.61 -23.62 -9.17
C ALA A 126 5.10 -23.50 -9.44
N SER A 127 4.57 -24.25 -10.43
CA SER A 127 3.12 -24.37 -10.66
C SER A 127 2.37 -25.03 -9.48
N ASN A 128 3.07 -25.79 -8.63
CA ASN A 128 2.52 -26.36 -7.40
C ASN A 128 2.58 -25.40 -6.20
N PHE A 129 3.17 -24.20 -6.35
CA PHE A 129 3.15 -23.18 -5.30
C PHE A 129 1.81 -22.43 -5.34
N ASN A 130 0.83 -22.98 -4.64
CA ASN A 130 -0.51 -22.40 -4.58
C ASN A 130 -0.55 -21.17 -3.65
N VAL A 131 -0.23 -19.99 -4.21
CA VAL A 131 -0.28 -18.67 -3.53
C VAL A 131 -1.66 -18.41 -2.89
N HIS A 132 -2.73 -19.04 -3.37
CA HIS A 132 -4.08 -18.88 -2.84
C HIS A 132 -4.36 -19.66 -1.54
N THR A 133 -3.45 -20.52 -1.07
CA THR A 133 -3.63 -21.27 0.20
C THR A 133 -3.22 -20.50 1.47
N GLN A 134 -2.76 -19.25 1.38
CA GLN A 134 -2.48 -18.39 2.55
C GLN A 134 -3.60 -17.38 2.90
N LEU A 135 -4.79 -17.51 2.32
CA LEU A 135 -5.92 -16.59 2.59
C LEU A 135 -6.66 -16.84 3.92
N GLY A 136 -6.19 -17.75 4.79
CA GLY A 136 -6.99 -18.27 5.90
C GLY A 136 -6.80 -17.68 7.30
N GLY A 137 -5.77 -16.86 7.59
CA GLY A 137 -5.52 -16.46 9.00
C GLY A 137 -4.80 -15.14 9.23
N LYS A 138 -3.63 -14.92 8.62
CA LYS A 138 -2.81 -13.73 8.91
C LYS A 138 -3.39 -12.43 8.33
N GLN A 139 -3.95 -12.48 7.12
CA GLN A 139 -4.66 -11.34 6.51
C GLN A 139 -5.90 -10.93 7.32
N PHE A 140 -6.59 -11.90 7.93
CA PHE A 140 -7.73 -11.62 8.82
C PHE A 140 -7.32 -10.82 10.04
N ILE A 141 -6.19 -11.15 10.68
CA ILE A 141 -5.67 -10.41 11.85
C ILE A 141 -5.35 -8.96 11.47
N LEU A 142 -4.69 -8.74 10.32
CA LEU A 142 -4.38 -7.41 9.81
C LEU A 142 -5.63 -6.56 9.64
N TYR A 143 -6.66 -7.10 8.98
CA TYR A 143 -7.93 -6.40 8.79
C TYR A 143 -8.66 -6.17 10.11
N ALA A 144 -8.75 -7.19 10.98
CA ALA A 144 -9.45 -7.09 12.27
C ALA A 144 -8.87 -5.98 13.15
N VAL A 145 -7.54 -5.89 13.22
CA VAL A 145 -6.85 -4.87 14.01
C VAL A 145 -7.01 -3.47 13.40
N ARG A 146 -6.99 -3.33 12.06
CA ARG A 146 -7.32 -2.06 11.39
C ARG A 146 -8.76 -1.62 11.66
N ILE A 147 -9.72 -2.54 11.63
CA ILE A 147 -11.12 -2.25 11.95
C ILE A 147 -11.23 -1.77 13.41
N ALA A 148 -10.58 -2.45 14.34
CA ALA A 148 -10.54 -2.04 15.74
C ALA A 148 -9.90 -0.65 15.93
N TYR A 149 -8.82 -0.37 15.19
CA TYR A 149 -8.14 0.93 15.22
C TYR A 149 -9.06 2.07 14.75
N TYR A 150 -9.63 1.99 13.55
CA TYR A 150 -10.52 3.04 13.04
C TYR A 150 -11.80 3.17 13.86
N ALA A 151 -12.40 2.06 14.31
CA ALA A 151 -13.54 2.12 15.21
C ALA A 151 -13.18 2.82 16.53
N GLY A 152 -12.04 2.47 17.14
CA GLY A 152 -11.52 3.11 18.35
C GLY A 152 -11.27 4.62 18.16
N LEU A 153 -10.63 4.99 17.05
CA LEU A 153 -10.33 6.39 16.70
C LEU A 153 -11.62 7.21 16.58
N LEU A 154 -12.57 6.76 15.76
CA LEU A 154 -13.83 7.46 15.52
C LEU A 154 -14.67 7.59 16.80
N LEU A 155 -14.68 6.56 17.65
CA LEU A 155 -15.43 6.60 18.92
C LEU A 155 -14.76 7.48 19.97
N ALA A 156 -13.43 7.43 20.11
CA ALA A 156 -12.70 8.26 21.06
C ALA A 156 -12.80 9.75 20.67
N ALA A 157 -12.53 10.07 19.40
CA ALA A 157 -12.68 11.42 18.88
C ALA A 157 -14.14 11.90 18.95
N GLY A 158 -15.08 11.05 18.54
CA GLY A 158 -16.51 11.34 18.55
C GLY A 158 -17.06 11.65 19.93
N LEU A 159 -16.76 10.84 20.95
CA LEU A 159 -17.20 11.10 22.33
C LEU A 159 -16.65 12.42 22.87
N LEU A 160 -15.41 12.77 22.56
CA LEU A 160 -14.81 14.03 22.98
C LEU A 160 -15.39 15.24 22.23
N LEU A 161 -15.72 15.10 20.95
CA LEU A 161 -16.47 16.10 20.19
C LEU A 161 -17.85 16.35 20.82
N TRP A 162 -18.63 15.29 21.07
CA TRP A 162 -19.95 15.39 21.70
C TRP A 162 -19.88 15.98 23.11
N SER A 163 -18.81 15.69 23.85
CA SER A 163 -18.56 16.33 25.16
C SER A 163 -18.27 17.83 25.10
N SER A 164 -17.85 18.31 23.93
CA SER A 164 -17.40 19.69 23.71
C SER A 164 -18.47 20.57 23.05
N ILE A 165 -19.39 19.97 22.30
CA ILE A 165 -20.44 20.66 21.53
C ILE A 165 -21.68 20.93 22.40
N ASN A 166 -22.18 19.92 23.13
CA ASN A 166 -23.46 20.07 23.83
C ASN A 166 -23.28 20.48 25.31
N ARG A 167 -23.41 21.78 25.59
CA ARG A 167 -23.27 22.36 26.94
C ARG A 167 -24.50 22.13 27.84
N ALA A 168 -25.64 21.81 27.25
CA ALA A 168 -26.93 21.69 27.95
C ALA A 168 -27.38 20.22 28.09
N ASP A 169 -26.44 19.28 28.08
CA ASP A 169 -26.73 17.89 28.40
C ASP A 169 -27.34 17.80 29.80
N GLY A 170 -28.50 17.14 29.93
CA GLY A 170 -29.02 16.78 31.23
C GLY A 170 -27.97 15.99 32.02
N GLU A 171 -28.00 16.06 33.36
CA GLU A 171 -27.04 15.35 34.20
C GLU A 171 -26.91 13.86 33.83
N SER A 172 -28.03 13.24 33.43
CA SER A 172 -28.12 11.87 32.93
C SER A 172 -27.19 11.61 31.73
N ILE A 173 -27.26 12.42 30.67
CA ILE A 173 -26.42 12.30 29.47
C ILE A 173 -24.93 12.49 29.83
N SER A 174 -24.64 13.48 30.66
CA SER A 174 -23.25 13.75 31.10
C SER A 174 -22.66 12.58 31.89
N ARG A 175 -23.46 11.94 32.74
CA ARG A 175 -23.09 10.78 33.57
C ARG A 175 -22.87 9.55 32.70
N ILE A 176 -23.78 9.27 31.77
CA ILE A 176 -23.65 8.17 30.81
C ILE A 176 -22.39 8.37 29.97
N ARG A 177 -22.17 9.54 29.39
CA ARG A 177 -20.97 9.82 28.59
C ARG A 177 -19.69 9.59 29.39
N ARG A 178 -19.56 10.18 30.58
CA ARG A 178 -18.38 9.99 31.46
C ARG A 178 -18.12 8.54 31.82
N LYS A 179 -19.17 7.72 31.99
CA LYS A 179 -19.05 6.27 32.23
C LYS A 179 -18.37 5.55 31.06
N TRP A 180 -18.55 6.02 29.82
CA TRP A 180 -18.00 5.41 28.61
C TRP A 180 -16.70 6.04 28.10
N GLU A 181 -16.38 7.28 28.48
CA GLU A 181 -15.14 7.97 28.09
C GLU A 181 -13.88 7.13 28.39
N LEU A 182 -13.76 6.56 29.60
CA LEU A 182 -12.58 5.77 29.99
C LEU A 182 -12.51 4.39 29.31
N PRO A 183 -13.57 3.56 29.27
CA PRO A 183 -13.55 2.31 28.52
C PRO A 183 -13.23 2.49 27.03
N VAL A 184 -13.78 3.52 26.38
CA VAL A 184 -13.50 3.78 24.96
C VAL A 184 -12.04 4.20 24.76
N MET A 185 -11.48 5.05 25.63
CA MET A 185 -10.07 5.43 25.55
C MET A 185 -9.13 4.22 25.78
N ARG A 186 -9.48 3.30 26.70
CA ARG A 186 -8.75 2.04 26.90
C ARG A 186 -8.81 1.16 25.65
N GLY A 187 -10.00 0.98 25.08
CA GLY A 187 -10.20 0.22 23.85
C GLY A 187 -9.40 0.82 22.68
N PHE A 188 -9.40 2.15 22.55
CA PHE A 188 -8.61 2.84 21.53
C PHE A 188 -7.11 2.64 21.73
N LEU A 189 -6.57 2.78 22.96
CA LEU A 189 -5.16 2.52 23.22
C LEU A 189 -4.77 1.08 22.89
N VAL A 190 -5.57 0.09 23.30
CA VAL A 190 -5.31 -1.32 22.96
C VAL A 190 -5.33 -1.53 21.46
N ALA A 191 -6.30 -0.95 20.75
CA ALA A 191 -6.39 -1.04 19.29
C ALA A 191 -5.18 -0.39 18.60
N VAL A 192 -4.71 0.77 19.07
CA VAL A 192 -3.48 1.43 18.59
C VAL A 192 -2.26 0.54 18.79
N LEU A 193 -2.08 -0.03 19.99
CA LEU A 193 -0.93 -0.90 20.29
C LEU A 193 -0.94 -2.15 19.42
N LEU A 194 -2.10 -2.80 19.24
CA LEU A 194 -2.24 -3.94 18.36
C LEU A 194 -1.98 -3.56 16.90
N TYR A 195 -2.50 -2.40 16.45
CA TYR A 195 -2.31 -1.90 15.09
C TYR A 195 -0.85 -1.65 14.78
N VAL A 196 -0.17 -0.90 15.64
CA VAL A 196 1.27 -0.65 15.49
C VAL A 196 2.06 -1.94 15.56
N PHE A 197 1.74 -2.86 16.48
CA PHE A 197 2.44 -4.15 16.57
C PHE A 197 2.28 -4.97 15.29
N VAL A 198 1.06 -5.22 14.83
CA VAL A 198 0.80 -6.02 13.63
C VAL A 198 1.41 -5.36 12.39
N GLN A 199 1.22 -4.04 12.23
CA GLN A 199 1.75 -3.31 11.08
C GLN A 199 3.29 -3.26 11.09
N ALA A 200 3.92 -3.10 12.26
CA ALA A 200 5.37 -3.18 12.41
C ALA A 200 5.88 -4.58 12.07
N THR A 201 5.21 -5.65 12.54
CA THR A 201 5.63 -7.02 12.21
C THR A 201 5.49 -7.35 10.72
N GLU A 202 4.46 -6.83 10.05
CA GLU A 202 4.30 -7.04 8.60
C GLU A 202 5.32 -6.21 7.82
N THR A 203 5.59 -4.98 8.26
CA THR A 203 6.60 -4.10 7.62
C THR A 203 8.01 -4.66 7.79
N MET A 204 8.31 -5.23 8.96
CA MET A 204 9.61 -5.83 9.30
C MET A 204 9.67 -7.34 9.03
N LYS A 205 8.76 -7.86 8.20
CA LYS A 205 8.74 -9.28 7.86
C LYS A 205 10.01 -9.65 7.09
N GLY A 206 10.77 -10.62 7.58
CA GLY A 206 12.07 -11.00 7.03
C GLY A 206 13.27 -10.22 7.62
N TYR A 207 13.01 -9.23 8.48
CA TYR A 207 14.05 -8.46 9.18
C TYR A 207 14.37 -9.07 10.56
N PRO A 208 15.63 -9.00 11.05
CA PRO A 208 15.98 -9.41 12.40
C PRO A 208 15.20 -8.63 13.47
N THR A 209 14.96 -9.22 14.63
CA THR A 209 14.26 -8.52 15.73
C THR A 209 15.07 -7.35 16.31
N SER A 210 16.41 -7.39 16.21
CA SER A 210 17.31 -6.30 16.60
C SER A 210 17.05 -5.01 15.82
N GLU A 211 16.49 -5.15 14.62
CA GLU A 211 16.24 -4.06 13.68
C GLU A 211 14.90 -3.34 13.92
N TYR A 212 14.01 -3.92 14.72
CA TYR A 212 12.70 -3.33 15.02
C TYR A 212 12.81 -1.99 15.74
N LEU A 213 13.85 -1.77 16.56
CA LEU A 213 14.04 -0.49 17.24
C LEU A 213 14.43 0.63 16.27
N LYS A 214 15.16 0.31 15.20
CA LYS A 214 15.55 1.32 14.20
C LYS A 214 14.33 1.79 13.39
N LEU A 215 13.32 0.93 13.16
CA LEU A 215 12.05 1.33 12.53
C LEU A 215 11.45 2.54 13.25
N PHE A 216 11.34 2.48 14.57
CA PHE A 216 10.75 3.53 15.39
C PHE A 216 11.63 4.77 15.53
N GLY A 217 12.96 4.63 15.52
CA GLY A 217 13.88 5.77 15.67
C GLY A 217 14.19 6.52 14.37
N GLN A 218 14.17 5.82 13.24
CA GLN A 218 14.81 6.28 12.00
C GLN A 218 13.86 6.42 10.82
N THR A 219 12.64 5.87 10.90
CA THR A 219 11.65 6.04 9.82
C THR A 219 10.55 7.00 10.24
N ASP A 220 10.00 7.75 9.28
CA ASP A 220 8.88 8.65 9.56
C ASP A 220 7.60 7.89 9.91
N VAL A 221 7.41 6.68 9.37
CA VAL A 221 6.30 5.78 9.72
C VAL A 221 6.39 5.37 11.20
N GLY A 222 7.55 4.90 11.64
CA GLY A 222 7.78 4.50 13.03
C GLY A 222 7.67 5.67 14.02
N ARG A 223 8.16 6.86 13.64
CA ARG A 223 7.95 8.11 14.40
C ARG A 223 6.47 8.47 14.49
N GLY A 224 5.73 8.35 13.38
CA GLY A 224 4.28 8.52 13.34
C GLY A 224 3.56 7.60 14.31
N TRP A 225 3.96 6.32 14.39
CA TRP A 225 3.40 5.37 15.34
C TRP A 225 3.74 5.68 16.80
N ILE A 226 4.95 6.17 17.10
CA ILE A 226 5.29 6.67 18.45
C ILE A 226 4.39 7.83 18.83
N ILE A 227 4.22 8.82 17.92
CA ILE A 227 3.36 9.98 18.17
C ILE A 227 1.91 9.51 18.36
N LEU A 228 1.43 8.54 17.57
CA LEU A 228 0.09 7.96 17.69
C LEU A 228 -0.12 7.30 19.06
N ILE A 229 0.81 6.46 19.50
CA ILE A 229 0.78 5.83 20.84
C ILE A 229 0.80 6.91 21.93
N GLY A 230 1.68 7.91 21.79
CA GLY A 230 1.79 9.04 22.71
C GLY A 230 0.50 9.84 22.82
N LEU A 231 -0.13 10.19 21.69
CA LEU A 231 -1.42 10.88 21.67
C LEU A 231 -2.55 10.01 22.25
N ALA A 232 -2.59 8.71 21.95
CA ALA A 232 -3.55 7.79 22.55
C ALA A 232 -3.41 7.74 24.09
N ALA A 233 -2.17 7.72 24.61
CA ALA A 233 -1.89 7.77 26.04
C ALA A 233 -2.21 9.14 26.68
N ILE A 234 -1.94 10.25 25.97
CA ILE A 234 -2.32 11.61 26.41
C ILE A 234 -3.85 11.78 26.44
N GLY A 235 -4.60 10.98 25.68
CA GLY A 235 -6.07 10.99 25.72
C GLY A 235 -6.65 10.77 27.11
N PHE A 236 -5.98 10.00 27.98
CA PHE A 236 -6.43 9.71 29.35
C PHE A 236 -6.48 10.95 30.27
N PRO A 237 -5.40 11.74 30.43
CA PRO A 237 -5.50 12.99 31.17
C PRO A 237 -6.42 14.01 30.50
N VAL A 238 -6.53 14.02 29.16
CA VAL A 238 -7.44 14.91 28.41
C VAL A 238 -8.91 14.72 28.82
N LEU A 239 -9.32 13.52 29.23
CA LEU A 239 -10.67 13.26 29.76
C LEU A 239 -11.00 14.13 30.99
N LYS A 240 -10.01 14.64 31.73
CA LYS A 240 -10.24 15.50 32.90
C LYS A 240 -10.13 16.99 32.59
N LEU A 241 -9.71 17.34 31.38
CA LEU A 241 -9.40 18.72 31.00
C LEU A 241 -10.58 19.42 30.31
N GLY A 242 -10.46 20.74 30.19
CA GLY A 242 -11.47 21.59 29.59
C GLY A 242 -11.63 21.41 28.08
N ARG A 243 -12.72 21.96 27.54
CA ARG A 243 -13.12 21.88 26.13
C ARG A 243 -12.00 22.16 25.14
N ALA A 244 -11.24 23.24 25.36
CA ALA A 244 -10.18 23.65 24.42
C ALA A 244 -9.12 22.56 24.26
N VAL A 245 -8.75 21.88 25.35
CA VAL A 245 -7.76 20.80 25.33
C VAL A 245 -8.33 19.54 24.68
N ARG A 246 -9.60 19.21 24.97
CA ARG A 246 -10.30 18.08 24.32
C ARG A 246 -10.36 18.27 22.79
N LEU A 247 -10.77 19.46 22.34
CA LEU A 247 -10.81 19.78 20.92
C LEU A 247 -9.42 19.80 20.27
N GLY A 248 -8.41 20.32 20.98
CA GLY A 248 -7.02 20.27 20.52
C GLY A 248 -6.51 18.84 20.34
N TRP A 249 -6.82 17.94 21.29
CA TRP A 249 -6.48 16.52 21.17
C TRP A 249 -7.16 15.86 19.98
N VAL A 250 -8.46 16.11 19.78
CA VAL A 250 -9.20 15.58 18.62
C VAL A 250 -8.60 16.09 17.31
N ALA A 251 -8.28 17.38 17.21
CA ALA A 251 -7.66 17.92 16.00
C ALA A 251 -6.30 17.28 15.73
N LEU A 252 -5.47 17.09 16.75
CA LEU A 252 -4.14 16.50 16.60
C LEU A 252 -4.17 15.03 16.20
N ILE A 253 -5.02 14.21 16.83
CA ILE A 253 -5.08 12.78 16.51
C ILE A 253 -5.62 12.54 15.10
N LEU A 254 -6.62 13.32 14.67
CA LEU A 254 -7.17 13.21 13.31
C LEU A 254 -6.19 13.76 12.27
N ALA A 255 -5.50 14.87 12.56
CA ALA A 255 -4.48 15.40 11.65
C ALA A 255 -3.29 14.44 11.51
N LEU A 256 -2.87 13.78 12.59
CA LEU A 256 -1.84 12.75 12.53
C LEU A 256 -2.27 11.58 11.62
N GLU A 257 -3.51 11.10 11.77
CA GLU A 257 -4.01 10.02 10.90
C GLU A 257 -4.04 10.45 9.43
N SER A 258 -4.52 11.65 9.12
CA SER A 258 -4.56 12.14 7.73
C SER A 258 -3.17 12.41 7.14
N TRP A 259 -2.18 12.77 7.97
CA TRP A 259 -0.82 13.05 7.53
C TRP A 259 0.04 11.80 7.39
N SER A 260 -0.02 10.89 8.36
CA SER A 260 0.73 9.64 8.38
C SER A 260 0.05 8.48 7.65
N GLY A 261 -1.21 8.69 7.23
CA GLY A 261 -2.04 7.70 6.54
C GLY A 261 -1.92 7.74 5.02
N HIS A 262 -2.79 6.96 4.37
CA HIS A 262 -2.75 6.73 2.93
C HIS A 262 -3.03 7.98 2.06
N ALA A 263 -3.64 9.03 2.64
CA ALA A 263 -4.02 10.23 1.91
C ALA A 263 -2.81 11.04 1.41
N ILE A 264 -1.69 11.09 2.15
CA ILE A 264 -0.54 11.94 1.80
C ILE A 264 0.19 11.52 0.52
N VAL A 265 -0.05 10.28 0.06
CA VAL A 265 0.57 9.71 -1.14
C VAL A 265 -0.05 10.29 -2.43
N PHE A 266 -1.27 10.82 -2.36
CA PHE A 266 -1.98 11.35 -3.52
C PHE A 266 -1.73 12.84 -3.74
N SER A 267 -1.68 13.24 -5.02
CA SER A 267 -1.46 14.63 -5.42
C SER A 267 -2.79 15.31 -5.80
N PRO A 268 -3.02 16.58 -5.43
CA PRO A 268 -2.19 17.43 -4.57
C PRO A 268 -2.26 17.02 -3.09
N LYS A 269 -1.09 16.87 -2.44
CA LYS A 269 -0.98 16.37 -1.05
C LYS A 269 -1.87 17.14 -0.06
N ALA A 270 -1.82 18.47 -0.12
CA ALA A 270 -2.58 19.33 0.79
C ALA A 270 -4.10 19.12 0.67
N MET A 271 -4.60 18.93 -0.56
CA MET A 271 -6.03 18.75 -0.82
C MET A 271 -6.50 17.36 -0.39
N SER A 272 -5.69 16.33 -0.65
CA SER A 272 -5.94 14.96 -0.21
C SER A 272 -6.02 14.86 1.33
N VAL A 273 -5.00 15.39 2.02
CA VAL A 273 -4.93 15.42 3.49
C VAL A 273 -6.09 16.23 4.07
N LEU A 274 -6.46 17.36 3.45
CA LEU A 274 -7.59 18.18 3.91
C LEU A 274 -8.92 17.43 3.78
N PHE A 275 -9.18 16.79 2.65
CA PHE A 275 -10.41 16.01 2.48
C PHE A 275 -10.48 14.85 3.46
N ASP A 276 -9.38 14.13 3.66
CA ASP A 276 -9.33 13.02 4.62
C ASP A 276 -9.57 13.52 6.05
N LEU A 277 -8.93 14.61 6.47
CA LEU A 277 -9.14 15.21 7.80
C LEU A 277 -10.59 15.62 8.02
N VAL A 278 -11.20 16.28 7.04
CA VAL A 278 -12.61 16.67 7.07
C VAL A 278 -13.52 15.44 7.08
N HIS A 279 -13.18 14.40 6.33
CA HIS A 279 -13.92 13.13 6.29
C HIS A 279 -13.86 12.41 7.64
N LEU A 280 -12.69 12.31 8.26
CA LEU A 280 -12.49 11.69 9.56
C LEU A 280 -13.18 12.48 10.69
N ALA A 281 -13.14 13.81 10.65
CA ALA A 281 -13.85 14.65 11.62
C ALA A 281 -15.37 14.46 11.52
N ALA A 282 -15.93 14.48 10.30
CA ALA A 282 -17.35 14.23 10.06
C ALA A 282 -17.77 12.80 10.45
N SER A 283 -16.92 11.81 10.15
CA SER A 283 -17.10 10.40 10.54
C SER A 283 -17.13 10.24 12.05
N SER A 284 -16.20 10.89 12.76
CA SER A 284 -16.09 10.82 14.22
C SER A 284 -17.33 11.41 14.89
N LEU A 285 -17.79 12.56 14.39
CA LEU A 285 -18.99 13.22 14.90
C LEU A 285 -20.25 12.36 14.69
N TRP A 286 -20.41 11.77 13.50
CA TRP A 286 -21.54 10.92 13.18
C TRP A 286 -21.51 9.60 13.96
N ALA A 287 -20.41 8.85 13.88
CA ALA A 287 -20.28 7.54 14.52
C ALA A 287 -20.33 7.62 16.04
N GLY A 288 -19.60 8.58 16.63
CA GLY A 288 -19.63 8.81 18.08
C GLY A 288 -21.01 9.24 18.57
N GLY A 289 -21.74 10.03 17.78
CA GLY A 289 -23.09 10.46 18.11
C GLY A 289 -24.11 9.33 18.04
N LEU A 290 -24.02 8.46 17.01
CA LEU A 290 -24.90 7.31 16.86
C LEU A 290 -24.71 6.30 18.00
N VAL A 291 -23.46 5.99 18.35
CA VAL A 291 -23.16 5.11 19.50
C VAL A 291 -23.62 5.73 20.81
N LEU A 292 -23.37 7.02 21.03
CA LEU A 292 -23.85 7.71 22.22
C LEU A 292 -25.39 7.70 22.29
N LEU A 293 -26.09 7.94 21.18
CA LEU A 293 -27.55 7.85 21.10
C LEU A 293 -28.06 6.45 21.44
N LEU A 294 -27.43 5.39 20.92
CA LEU A 294 -27.77 4.01 21.24
C LEU A 294 -27.58 3.68 22.73
N VAL A 295 -26.46 4.12 23.31
CA VAL A 295 -26.16 3.90 24.72
C VAL A 295 -27.15 4.67 25.61
N ILE A 296 -27.47 5.91 25.27
CA ILE A 296 -28.49 6.70 25.98
C ILE A 296 -29.84 6.04 25.80
N TRP A 297 -30.21 5.55 24.61
CA TRP A 297 -31.46 4.85 24.38
C TRP A 297 -31.66 3.63 25.28
N ILE A 298 -30.60 2.84 25.48
CA ILE A 298 -30.62 1.67 26.36
C ILE A 298 -30.73 2.08 27.83
N SER A 299 -30.18 3.25 28.21
CA SER A 299 -30.09 3.69 29.60
C SER A 299 -31.26 4.57 30.06
N ASP A 300 -31.70 5.50 29.21
CA ASP A 300 -32.68 6.55 29.49
C ASP A 300 -33.37 7.00 28.17
N ARG A 301 -34.54 6.42 27.88
CA ARG A 301 -35.27 6.67 26.62
C ARG A 301 -35.73 8.11 26.45
N LYS A 302 -36.02 8.83 27.54
CA LYS A 302 -36.50 10.22 27.47
C LYS A 302 -35.36 11.15 27.06
N GLU A 303 -34.20 10.99 27.69
CA GLU A 303 -33.00 11.74 27.33
C GLU A 303 -32.47 11.34 25.94
N ALA A 304 -32.70 10.09 25.49
CA ALA A 304 -32.39 9.68 24.13
C ALA A 304 -33.20 10.46 23.08
N GLY A 305 -34.48 10.75 23.34
CA GLY A 305 -35.30 11.60 22.47
C GLY A 305 -34.72 13.02 22.34
N ARG A 306 -34.37 13.64 23.47
CA ARG A 306 -33.75 14.99 23.51
C ARG A 306 -32.41 15.02 22.77
N PHE A 307 -31.58 14.00 23.00
CA PHE A 307 -30.29 13.89 22.31
C PHE A 307 -30.48 13.63 20.81
N ALA A 308 -31.49 12.85 20.40
CA ALA A 308 -31.78 12.55 19.00
C ALA A 308 -32.12 13.80 18.18
N GLU A 309 -32.78 14.81 18.76
CA GLU A 309 -33.07 16.08 18.10
C GLU A 309 -31.78 16.83 17.71
N VAL A 310 -30.84 16.92 18.65
CA VAL A 310 -29.54 17.57 18.42
C VAL A 310 -28.71 16.72 17.45
N PHE A 311 -28.60 15.42 17.71
CA PHE A 311 -27.85 14.46 16.89
C PHE A 311 -28.33 14.46 15.44
N SER A 312 -29.64 14.49 15.18
CA SER A 312 -30.17 14.42 13.81
C SER A 312 -29.71 15.57 12.91
N SER A 313 -29.47 16.75 13.48
CA SER A 313 -28.95 17.90 12.73
C SER A 313 -27.48 17.74 12.37
N PHE A 314 -26.65 17.32 13.35
CA PHE A 314 -25.24 17.03 13.13
C PHE A 314 -25.02 15.81 12.24
N ALA A 315 -25.86 14.77 12.34
CA ALA A 315 -25.80 13.59 11.49
C ALA A 315 -26.03 13.95 10.02
N LEU A 316 -27.02 14.81 9.71
CA LEU A 316 -27.22 15.28 8.34
C LEU A 316 -26.02 16.09 7.84
N LEU A 317 -25.50 17.01 8.64
CA LEU A 317 -24.32 17.80 8.27
C LEU A 317 -23.11 16.89 8.01
N SER A 318 -22.84 15.93 8.89
CA SER A 318 -21.80 14.93 8.72
C SER A 318 -22.01 14.14 7.42
N LEU A 319 -23.21 13.66 7.13
CA LEU A 319 -23.48 12.89 5.90
C LEU A 319 -23.22 13.72 4.62
N VAL A 320 -23.59 15.00 4.61
CA VAL A 320 -23.28 15.91 3.49
C VAL A 320 -21.76 16.09 3.34
N VAL A 321 -21.06 16.38 4.45
CA VAL A 321 -19.60 16.56 4.45
C VAL A 321 -18.88 15.29 4.03
N LEU A 322 -19.32 14.12 4.51
CA LEU A 322 -18.77 12.80 4.14
C LEU A 322 -18.96 12.51 2.66
N THR A 323 -20.11 12.86 2.09
CA THR A 323 -20.40 12.67 0.67
C THR A 323 -19.48 13.55 -0.17
N ILE A 324 -19.38 14.85 0.14
CA ILE A 324 -18.54 15.80 -0.62
C ILE A 324 -17.07 15.41 -0.52
N SER A 325 -16.56 15.15 0.69
CA SER A 325 -15.16 14.76 0.89
C SER A 325 -14.85 13.38 0.28
N GLY A 326 -15.77 12.42 0.37
CA GLY A 326 -15.60 11.10 -0.25
C GLY A 326 -15.56 11.14 -1.78
N VAL A 327 -16.44 11.94 -2.40
CA VAL A 327 -16.42 12.18 -3.85
C VAL A 327 -15.13 12.90 -4.25
N GLY A 328 -14.73 13.93 -3.49
CA GLY A 328 -13.47 14.65 -3.71
C GLY A 328 -12.25 13.73 -3.67
N MET A 329 -12.12 12.88 -2.65
CA MET A 329 -11.04 11.89 -2.56
C MET A 329 -11.09 10.88 -3.70
N THR A 330 -12.28 10.44 -4.13
CA THR A 330 -12.41 9.49 -5.25
C THR A 330 -11.81 10.06 -6.54
N PHE A 331 -12.07 11.33 -6.85
CA PHE A 331 -11.49 12.00 -8.02
C PHE A 331 -9.98 12.28 -7.87
N LEU A 332 -9.48 12.45 -6.64
CA LEU A 332 -8.05 12.61 -6.40
C LEU A 332 -7.29 11.28 -6.49
N PHE A 333 -7.92 10.18 -6.09
CA PHE A 333 -7.24 8.88 -5.97
C PHE A 333 -7.30 8.07 -7.25
N LEU A 334 -8.35 8.27 -8.07
CA LEU A 334 -8.53 7.54 -9.32
C LEU A 334 -8.19 8.41 -10.54
N PRO A 335 -7.28 7.95 -11.42
CA PRO A 335 -7.05 8.58 -12.72
C PRO A 335 -8.28 8.55 -13.63
N SER A 336 -9.10 7.50 -13.51
CA SER A 336 -10.34 7.32 -14.29
C SER A 336 -11.38 6.52 -13.50
N LEU A 337 -12.66 6.73 -13.82
CA LEU A 337 -13.79 6.10 -13.12
C LEU A 337 -14.03 4.64 -13.52
N ASP A 338 -13.49 4.19 -14.65
CA ASP A 338 -13.57 2.79 -15.08
C ASP A 338 -12.89 1.84 -14.09
N TYR A 339 -11.84 2.29 -13.40
CA TYR A 339 -11.19 1.57 -12.30
C TYR A 339 -12.18 1.13 -11.21
N LEU A 340 -13.31 1.82 -11.03
CA LEU A 340 -14.35 1.43 -10.08
C LEU A 340 -14.94 0.04 -10.37
N LEU A 341 -14.99 -0.37 -11.64
CA LEU A 341 -15.68 -1.57 -12.07
C LEU A 341 -14.80 -2.82 -11.96
N TYR A 342 -13.48 -2.69 -12.16
CA TYR A 342 -12.58 -3.85 -12.22
C TYR A 342 -11.60 -3.97 -11.05
N THR A 343 -11.22 -2.89 -10.36
CA THR A 343 -10.31 -2.99 -9.20
C THR A 343 -11.04 -3.49 -7.94
N ALA A 344 -10.31 -4.16 -7.04
CA ALA A 344 -10.85 -4.56 -5.75
C ALA A 344 -11.28 -3.34 -4.91
N TRP A 345 -10.47 -2.28 -4.94
CA TRP A 345 -10.75 -0.99 -4.30
C TRP A 345 -12.04 -0.37 -4.83
N GLY A 346 -12.23 -0.37 -6.15
CA GLY A 346 -13.42 0.14 -6.82
C GLY A 346 -14.70 -0.56 -6.41
N LYS A 347 -14.67 -1.90 -6.40
CA LYS A 347 -15.80 -2.74 -5.97
C LYS A 347 -16.18 -2.50 -4.51
N LEU A 348 -15.19 -2.34 -3.63
CA LEU A 348 -15.42 -1.99 -2.22
C LEU A 348 -16.03 -0.57 -2.08
N LEU A 349 -15.61 0.40 -2.89
CA LEU A 349 -16.20 1.74 -2.88
C LEU A 349 -17.67 1.73 -3.32
N ILE A 350 -18.00 0.96 -4.35
CA ILE A 350 -19.39 0.77 -4.80
C ILE A 350 -20.23 0.17 -3.67
N ALA A 351 -19.73 -0.89 -3.02
CA ALA A 351 -20.40 -1.50 -1.88
C ALA A 351 -20.58 -0.50 -0.71
N LYS A 352 -19.54 0.23 -0.34
CA LYS A 352 -19.58 1.28 0.69
C LYS A 352 -20.63 2.34 0.35
N THR A 353 -20.67 2.80 -0.90
CA THR A 353 -21.64 3.79 -1.39
C THR A 353 -23.08 3.26 -1.28
N ALA A 354 -23.33 1.99 -1.61
CA ALA A 354 -24.65 1.39 -1.43
C ALA A 354 -25.07 1.37 0.06
N PHE A 355 -24.16 1.02 0.98
CA PHE A 355 -24.46 1.09 2.41
C PHE A 355 -24.69 2.52 2.90
N VAL A 356 -23.98 3.52 2.36
CA VAL A 356 -24.23 4.94 2.68
C VAL A 356 -25.62 5.37 2.22
N VAL A 357 -26.10 4.91 1.05
CA VAL A 357 -27.48 5.16 0.60
C VAL A 357 -28.49 4.53 1.57
N LEU A 358 -28.24 3.32 2.07
CA LEU A 358 -29.09 2.70 3.10
C LEU A 358 -29.09 3.50 4.41
N VAL A 359 -27.94 3.99 4.87
CA VAL A 359 -27.83 4.89 6.04
C VAL A 359 -28.65 6.16 5.82
N LEU A 360 -28.59 6.77 4.63
CA LEU A 360 -29.39 7.96 4.32
C LEU A 360 -30.90 7.68 4.43
N ILE A 361 -31.36 6.52 3.96
CA ILE A 361 -32.76 6.11 4.07
C ILE A 361 -33.16 5.91 5.54
N ILE A 362 -32.39 5.13 6.30
CA ILE A 362 -32.68 4.85 7.72
C ILE A 362 -32.62 6.14 8.56
N GLY A 363 -31.60 6.98 8.33
CA GLY A 363 -31.44 8.28 8.96
C GLY A 363 -32.59 9.24 8.64
N ALA A 364 -33.11 9.23 7.40
CA ALA A 364 -34.29 10.02 7.05
C ALA A 364 -35.55 9.54 7.78
N LEU A 365 -35.77 8.22 7.89
CA LEU A 365 -36.89 7.65 8.65
C LEU A 365 -36.81 8.01 10.14
N LEU A 366 -35.63 7.90 10.74
CA LEU A 366 -35.37 8.32 12.12
C LEU A 366 -35.62 9.82 12.31
N ARG A 367 -35.14 10.66 11.39
CA ARG A 367 -35.32 12.12 11.44
C ARG A 367 -36.78 12.53 11.31
N LEU A 368 -37.55 11.90 10.43
CA LEU A 368 -38.99 12.16 10.29
C LEU A 368 -39.74 11.82 11.58
N ARG A 369 -39.35 10.74 12.25
CA ARG A 369 -39.93 10.33 13.53
C ARG A 369 -39.63 11.34 14.64
N VAL A 370 -38.36 11.71 14.81
CA VAL A 370 -37.93 12.71 15.80
C VAL A 370 -38.63 14.06 15.56
N ARG A 371 -38.77 14.49 14.30
CA ARG A 371 -39.49 15.74 13.94
C ARG A 371 -40.99 15.71 14.25
N ARG A 372 -41.60 14.53 14.39
CA ARG A 372 -43.00 14.37 14.82
C ARG A 372 -43.15 14.36 16.35
N GLY A 373 -42.05 14.47 17.10
CA GLY A 373 -42.02 14.35 18.55
C GLY A 373 -41.99 12.90 19.05
N ASP A 374 -41.91 11.92 18.14
CA ASP A 374 -41.80 10.52 18.50
C ASP A 374 -40.37 10.17 18.94
N LEU A 375 -40.27 9.26 19.89
CA LEU A 375 -38.98 8.65 20.27
C LEU A 375 -38.36 7.88 19.10
N PRO A 376 -37.01 7.90 18.96
CA PRO A 376 -36.32 7.14 17.91
C PRO A 376 -36.60 5.64 18.06
N ASN A 377 -36.76 4.92 16.94
CA ASN A 377 -37.09 3.50 16.98
C ASN A 377 -35.82 2.66 17.21
N TYR A 378 -35.85 1.74 18.19
CA TYR A 378 -34.70 0.89 18.52
C TYR A 378 -34.21 0.02 17.36
N THR A 379 -35.14 -0.58 16.61
CA THR A 379 -34.80 -1.44 15.46
C THR A 379 -34.09 -0.63 14.38
N LEU A 380 -34.60 0.56 14.06
CA LEU A 380 -33.96 1.45 13.10
C LEU A 380 -32.57 1.91 13.58
N LEU A 381 -32.42 2.27 14.86
CA LEU A 381 -31.12 2.63 15.43
C LEU A 381 -30.11 1.47 15.37
N ARG A 382 -30.56 0.23 15.62
CA ARG A 382 -29.71 -0.96 15.53
C ARG A 382 -29.29 -1.26 14.09
N ILE A 383 -30.19 -1.08 13.12
CA ILE A 383 -29.87 -1.20 11.70
C ILE A 383 -28.87 -0.12 11.29
N ASP A 384 -29.10 1.13 11.67
CA ASP A 384 -28.21 2.26 11.35
C ASP A 384 -26.79 2.03 11.89
N PHE A 385 -26.68 1.53 13.13
CA PHE A 385 -25.39 1.15 13.71
C PHE A 385 -24.74 -0.03 13.01
N GLY A 386 -25.51 -1.05 12.61
CA GLY A 386 -24.98 -2.17 11.83
C GLY A 386 -24.41 -1.71 10.48
N LEU A 387 -25.12 -0.82 9.78
CA LEU A 387 -24.66 -0.22 8.53
C LEU A 387 -23.40 0.62 8.73
N MET A 388 -23.37 1.46 9.78
CA MET A 388 -22.18 2.22 10.17
C MET A 388 -20.98 1.31 10.42
N ALA A 389 -21.15 0.22 11.17
CA ALA A 389 -20.07 -0.72 11.46
C ALA A 389 -19.53 -1.40 10.19
N ILE A 390 -20.41 -1.77 9.25
CA ILE A 390 -20.02 -2.31 7.94
C ILE A 390 -19.24 -1.28 7.13
N ILE A 391 -19.70 -0.03 7.07
CA ILE A 391 -19.02 1.05 6.35
C ILE A 391 -17.62 1.29 6.93
N VAL A 392 -17.48 1.32 8.26
CA VAL A 392 -16.18 1.46 8.93
C VAL A 392 -15.29 0.26 8.64
N ALA A 393 -15.84 -0.96 8.62
CA ALA A 393 -15.07 -2.15 8.30
C ALA A 393 -14.55 -2.14 6.85
N ILE A 394 -15.41 -1.78 5.89
CA ILE A 394 -15.00 -1.61 4.49
C ILE A 394 -13.95 -0.51 4.37
N ALA A 395 -14.13 0.64 5.04
CA ALA A 395 -13.17 1.73 5.03
C ALA A 395 -11.80 1.31 5.58
N ALA A 396 -11.77 0.54 6.67
CA ALA A 396 -10.53 0.03 7.26
C ALA A 396 -9.78 -0.91 6.30
N ILE A 397 -10.48 -1.79 5.58
CA ILE A 397 -9.88 -2.66 4.55
C ILE A 397 -9.38 -1.81 3.36
N PHE A 398 -10.21 -0.88 2.91
CA PHE A 398 -9.95 0.02 1.79
C PHE A 398 -8.70 0.88 1.99
N THR A 399 -8.34 1.20 3.24
CA THR A 399 -7.08 1.91 3.51
C THR A 399 -5.85 1.06 3.21
N TYR A 400 -5.90 -0.27 3.32
CA TYR A 400 -4.74 -1.13 3.07
C TYR A 400 -4.50 -1.47 1.58
N ILE A 401 -5.52 -1.28 0.74
CA ILE A 401 -5.50 -1.71 -0.66
C ILE A 401 -5.30 -0.49 -1.57
N SER A 402 -4.47 -0.62 -2.61
CA SER A 402 -4.26 0.43 -3.60
C SER A 402 -5.50 0.65 -4.48
N PRO A 403 -5.88 1.92 -4.77
CA PRO A 403 -6.91 2.25 -5.77
C PRO A 403 -6.50 1.87 -7.19
N LEU A 404 -5.18 1.91 -7.44
CA LEU A 404 -4.59 1.50 -8.70
C LEU A 404 -4.34 -0.02 -8.66
N PRO A 405 -4.69 -0.76 -9.73
CA PRO A 405 -4.33 -2.17 -9.85
C PRO A 405 -2.80 -2.29 -9.88
N ALA A 406 -2.28 -3.39 -9.33
CA ALA A 406 -0.86 -3.67 -9.45
C ALA A 406 -0.53 -3.96 -10.92
N ASN A 407 0.51 -3.32 -11.44
CA ASN A 407 1.12 -3.77 -12.69
C ASN A 407 1.94 -5.03 -12.39
N GLU A 408 1.62 -6.12 -13.08
CA GLU A 408 2.41 -7.34 -13.00
C GLU A 408 3.49 -7.30 -14.09
N PRO A 409 4.75 -7.70 -13.77
CA PRO A 409 5.76 -7.89 -14.78
C PRO A 409 5.26 -8.87 -15.85
N ILE A 410 5.52 -8.54 -17.09
CA ILE A 410 5.22 -9.41 -18.20
C ILE A 410 6.35 -10.42 -18.31
N SER A 411 6.01 -11.69 -18.48
CA SER A 411 6.93 -12.73 -18.92
C SER A 411 6.19 -13.65 -19.88
N TYR A 412 6.37 -13.41 -21.17
CA TYR A 412 5.76 -14.20 -22.23
C TYR A 412 6.84 -15.03 -22.93
N HIS A 413 6.63 -16.34 -23.00
CA HIS A 413 7.50 -17.28 -23.70
C HIS A 413 6.70 -18.01 -24.78
N LYS A 414 7.27 -18.14 -25.98
CA LYS A 414 6.68 -18.89 -27.09
C LYS A 414 7.75 -19.76 -27.73
N MET A 415 7.45 -21.06 -27.83
CA MET A 415 8.23 -21.99 -28.64
C MET A 415 7.58 -22.08 -30.03
N GLY A 416 8.42 -22.23 -31.06
CA GLY A 416 8.00 -22.28 -32.45
C GLY A 416 9.10 -22.90 -33.31
N ASN A 417 8.71 -23.58 -34.38
CA ASN A 417 9.66 -24.29 -35.24
C ASN A 417 10.68 -23.34 -35.91
N ASP A 418 10.29 -22.08 -36.12
CA ASP A 418 11.11 -21.09 -36.82
C ASP A 418 11.84 -20.13 -35.87
N MET A 419 11.33 -19.95 -34.65
CA MET A 419 11.87 -19.05 -33.63
C MET A 419 11.27 -19.39 -32.25
N HIS A 420 12.11 -19.52 -31.23
CA HIS A 420 11.65 -19.40 -29.84
C HIS A 420 11.89 -17.98 -29.37
N MET A 421 11.04 -17.49 -28.48
CA MET A 421 11.24 -16.18 -27.89
C MET A 421 10.77 -16.09 -26.44
N THR A 422 11.38 -15.19 -25.70
CA THR A 422 10.93 -14.75 -24.38
C THR A 422 10.97 -13.23 -24.33
N ILE A 423 9.86 -12.58 -24.01
CA ILE A 423 9.84 -11.15 -23.70
C ILE A 423 9.45 -10.97 -22.24
N ARG A 424 10.28 -10.22 -21.50
CA ARG A 424 9.99 -9.76 -20.15
C ARG A 424 9.95 -8.24 -20.11
N ILE A 425 8.91 -7.68 -19.51
CA ILE A 425 8.77 -6.23 -19.31
C ILE A 425 8.48 -6.00 -17.83
N SER A 426 9.34 -5.26 -17.15
CA SER A 426 9.20 -4.99 -15.71
C SER A 426 9.48 -3.52 -15.44
N PRO A 427 8.68 -2.83 -14.60
CA PRO A 427 7.51 -3.33 -13.88
C PRO A 427 6.20 -3.26 -14.69
N ASN A 428 6.26 -3.02 -16.01
CA ASN A 428 5.08 -2.88 -16.89
C ASN A 428 4.15 -1.75 -16.43
N LYS A 429 4.72 -0.57 -16.15
CA LYS A 429 3.94 0.61 -15.67
C LYS A 429 4.21 1.85 -16.54
N PRO A 430 3.34 2.87 -16.53
CA PRO A 430 3.57 4.12 -17.23
C PRO A 430 4.71 4.95 -16.63
N SER A 431 5.96 4.63 -16.96
CA SER A 431 7.13 5.21 -16.28
C SER A 431 8.42 5.10 -17.08
N VAL A 432 9.44 5.83 -16.61
CA VAL A 432 10.78 5.88 -17.20
C VAL A 432 11.66 4.66 -16.88
N ASP A 433 11.29 3.86 -15.89
CA ASP A 433 12.07 2.77 -15.32
C ASP A 433 11.63 1.37 -15.79
N ASN A 434 11.03 1.26 -16.98
CA ASN A 434 10.73 -0.06 -17.53
C ASN A 434 11.99 -0.68 -18.16
N THR A 435 12.28 -1.92 -17.76
CA THR A 435 13.25 -2.80 -18.40
C THR A 435 12.54 -3.76 -19.34
N PHE A 436 13.04 -3.85 -20.56
CA PHE A 436 12.60 -4.75 -21.61
C PHE A 436 13.70 -5.76 -21.87
N ASN A 437 13.47 -7.03 -21.55
CA ASN A 437 14.40 -8.12 -21.87
C ASN A 437 13.76 -9.00 -22.93
N LEU A 438 14.39 -9.10 -24.10
CA LEU A 438 13.96 -9.95 -25.19
C LEU A 438 15.04 -10.98 -25.46
N LYS A 439 14.67 -12.25 -25.38
CA LYS A 439 15.53 -13.38 -25.76
C LYS A 439 14.92 -14.04 -26.97
N ILE A 440 15.74 -14.34 -27.96
CA ILE A 440 15.34 -15.09 -29.14
C ILE A 440 16.25 -16.29 -29.32
N TRP A 441 15.69 -17.35 -29.87
CA TRP A 441 16.43 -18.53 -30.29
C TRP A 441 16.04 -18.84 -31.73
N LEU A 442 17.02 -18.83 -32.63
CA LEU A 442 16.83 -19.20 -34.03
C LEU A 442 17.46 -20.57 -34.30
N PRO A 443 16.82 -21.45 -35.09
CA PRO A 443 17.44 -22.69 -35.53
C PRO A 443 18.83 -22.48 -36.15
N ASN A 444 19.77 -23.40 -35.91
CA ASN A 444 21.16 -23.28 -36.37
C ASN A 444 21.30 -23.11 -37.89
N ASP A 445 20.37 -23.65 -38.68
CA ASP A 445 20.31 -23.53 -40.14
C ASP A 445 19.87 -22.14 -40.63
N LYS A 446 19.26 -21.32 -39.75
CA LYS A 446 18.86 -19.94 -40.04
C LYS A 446 19.91 -18.88 -39.66
N GLY A 447 20.95 -19.29 -38.94
CA GLY A 447 22.01 -18.40 -38.44
C GLY A 447 21.52 -17.40 -37.38
N PRO A 448 22.41 -16.52 -36.88
CA PRO A 448 22.02 -15.45 -35.96
C PRO A 448 21.10 -14.43 -36.64
N ALA A 449 20.39 -13.66 -35.83
CA ALA A 449 19.55 -12.58 -36.29
C ALA A 449 20.39 -11.45 -36.89
N LYS A 450 20.03 -11.02 -38.10
CA LYS A 450 20.59 -9.84 -38.77
C LYS A 450 20.02 -8.54 -38.19
N SER A 451 18.74 -8.57 -37.79
CA SER A 451 18.10 -7.46 -37.07
C SER A 451 16.98 -7.95 -36.18
N VAL A 452 16.85 -7.35 -35.00
CA VAL A 452 15.75 -7.59 -34.06
C VAL A 452 15.12 -6.26 -33.70
N VAL A 453 13.81 -6.14 -33.90
CA VAL A 453 13.05 -4.93 -33.61
C VAL A 453 11.88 -5.28 -32.70
N LEU A 454 11.80 -4.58 -31.57
CA LEU A 454 10.64 -4.61 -30.69
C LEU A 454 9.83 -3.32 -30.87
N ARG A 455 8.57 -3.47 -31.25
CA ARG A 455 7.60 -2.38 -31.43
C ARG A 455 6.47 -2.50 -30.42
N LEU A 456 6.17 -1.41 -29.73
CA LEU A 456 5.03 -1.32 -28.84
C LEU A 456 3.93 -0.48 -29.51
N LYS A 457 2.75 -1.08 -29.67
CA LYS A 457 1.58 -0.41 -30.25
C LYS A 457 0.50 -0.26 -29.18
N SER A 458 -0.04 0.93 -29.02
CA SER A 458 -1.23 1.10 -28.18
C SER A 458 -2.46 0.61 -28.94
N LEU A 459 -3.21 -0.31 -28.32
CA LEU A 459 -4.50 -0.78 -28.84
C LEU A 459 -5.65 0.16 -28.44
N ASP A 460 -5.48 0.90 -27.36
CA ASP A 460 -6.47 1.90 -26.90
C ASP A 460 -6.33 3.24 -27.66
N LYS A 461 -5.15 3.52 -28.24
CA LYS A 461 -4.83 4.73 -29.02
C LYS A 461 -4.11 4.38 -30.33
N PRO A 462 -4.81 3.75 -31.31
CA PRO A 462 -4.19 3.24 -32.54
C PRO A 462 -3.57 4.34 -33.42
N GLU A 463 -3.96 5.61 -33.23
CA GLU A 463 -3.46 6.78 -33.96
C GLU A 463 -2.02 7.18 -33.59
N LEU A 464 -1.48 6.73 -32.45
CA LEU A 464 -0.18 7.19 -31.92
C LEU A 464 1.05 6.55 -32.59
N GLY A 465 0.85 5.68 -33.59
CA GLY A 465 1.94 4.93 -34.20
C GLY A 465 2.58 3.92 -33.24
N ALA A 466 3.54 3.14 -33.76
CA ALA A 466 4.30 2.21 -32.94
C ALA A 466 5.51 2.92 -32.33
N ILE A 467 5.83 2.58 -31.08
CA ILE A 467 7.05 3.00 -30.40
C ILE A 467 8.10 1.91 -30.64
N ASP A 468 9.21 2.28 -31.30
CA ASP A 468 10.37 1.41 -31.43
C ASP A 468 11.17 1.41 -30.12
N VAL A 469 11.44 0.22 -29.57
CA VAL A 469 12.27 0.04 -28.38
C VAL A 469 13.72 -0.17 -28.84
N PRO A 470 14.67 0.71 -28.47
CA PRO A 470 16.06 0.62 -28.89
C PRO A 470 16.78 -0.47 -28.11
N LEU A 471 16.63 -1.70 -28.58
CA LEU A 471 17.25 -2.89 -28.02
C LEU A 471 18.77 -2.86 -28.21
N THR A 472 19.51 -3.17 -27.14
CA THR A 472 20.96 -3.41 -27.16
C THR A 472 21.23 -4.87 -26.84
N VAL A 473 22.14 -5.50 -27.58
CA VAL A 473 22.58 -6.87 -27.31
C VAL A 473 23.28 -6.90 -25.95
N TYR A 474 23.00 -7.92 -25.15
CA TYR A 474 23.71 -8.17 -23.90
C TYR A 474 24.03 -9.66 -23.75
N THR A 475 25.05 -9.97 -22.96
CA THR A 475 25.39 -11.35 -22.62
C THR A 475 24.41 -11.85 -21.57
N ASP A 476 23.59 -12.84 -21.93
CA ASP A 476 22.60 -13.39 -21.01
C ASP A 476 23.14 -14.62 -20.29
N GLU A 477 23.43 -14.45 -19.00
CA GLU A 477 23.99 -15.49 -18.13
C GLU A 477 22.97 -16.54 -17.67
N GLU A 478 21.67 -16.35 -17.93
CA GLU A 478 20.65 -17.37 -17.66
C GLU A 478 20.85 -18.60 -18.55
N LEU A 479 21.05 -19.78 -17.93
CA LEU A 479 21.05 -21.09 -18.57
C LEU A 479 19.69 -21.41 -19.21
N SER A 480 19.55 -21.01 -20.46
CA SER A 480 18.34 -21.17 -21.28
C SER A 480 18.76 -21.47 -22.71
N SER A 481 19.47 -22.58 -22.92
CA SER A 481 19.88 -23.05 -24.25
C SER A 481 18.91 -24.12 -24.74
N PHE A 482 18.55 -24.07 -26.02
CA PHE A 482 17.82 -25.13 -26.70
C PHE A 482 18.76 -25.79 -27.71
N ASP A 483 18.88 -27.11 -27.66
CA ASP A 483 19.70 -27.85 -28.62
C ASP A 483 19.23 -27.58 -30.05
N GLY A 484 20.17 -27.25 -30.93
CA GLY A 484 19.88 -26.90 -32.31
C GLY A 484 19.51 -25.43 -32.56
N TYR A 485 19.58 -24.56 -31.55
CA TYR A 485 19.28 -23.14 -31.68
C TYR A 485 20.43 -22.23 -31.23
N VAL A 486 20.58 -21.11 -31.93
CA VAL A 486 21.44 -19.98 -31.56
C VAL A 486 20.62 -18.99 -30.74
N LYS A 487 21.10 -18.68 -29.52
CA LYS A 487 20.47 -17.73 -28.60
C LYS A 487 21.06 -16.34 -28.78
N GLU A 488 20.20 -15.33 -28.83
CA GLU A 488 20.58 -13.93 -28.71
C GLU A 488 19.67 -13.21 -27.71
N ALA A 489 20.26 -12.33 -26.91
CA ALA A 489 19.57 -11.62 -25.85
C ALA A 489 19.75 -10.11 -25.99
N PHE A 490 18.66 -9.41 -25.76
CA PHE A 490 18.51 -7.99 -25.99
C PHE A 490 17.88 -7.35 -24.76
N LYS A 491 18.39 -6.18 -24.37
CA LYS A 491 17.89 -5.39 -23.26
C LYS A 491 17.65 -3.97 -23.73
N ALA A 492 16.63 -3.32 -23.18
CA ALA A 492 16.46 -1.88 -23.23
C ALA A 492 15.88 -1.40 -21.91
N GLU A 493 16.21 -0.17 -21.55
CA GLU A 493 15.62 0.53 -20.41
C GLU A 493 15.09 1.88 -20.88
N GLY A 494 13.91 2.27 -20.40
CA GLY A 494 13.37 3.59 -20.69
C GLY A 494 11.84 3.69 -20.74
N PRO A 495 11.34 4.91 -21.03
CA PRO A 495 9.92 5.24 -21.01
C PRO A 495 9.11 4.78 -22.23
N TYR A 496 9.34 3.55 -22.72
CA TYR A 496 8.67 3.06 -23.94
C TYR A 496 7.21 2.64 -23.71
N LEU A 497 6.74 2.68 -22.47
CA LEU A 497 5.33 2.60 -22.08
C LEU A 497 4.91 3.95 -21.46
N PRO A 498 4.66 5.00 -22.26
CA PRO A 498 4.47 6.37 -21.75
C PRO A 498 3.12 6.62 -21.06
N PHE A 499 2.15 5.71 -21.19
CA PHE A 499 0.82 5.82 -20.59
C PHE A 499 0.20 4.45 -20.33
N ALA A 500 -0.82 4.42 -19.47
CA ALA A 500 -1.62 3.24 -19.18
C ALA A 500 -2.52 2.87 -20.36
N GLY A 501 -2.71 1.58 -20.59
CA GLY A 501 -3.60 1.08 -21.64
C GLY A 501 -3.32 -0.36 -22.04
N LYS A 502 -4.05 -0.81 -23.06
CA LYS A 502 -3.76 -2.05 -23.78
C LYS A 502 -2.66 -1.80 -24.80
N TRP A 503 -1.68 -2.70 -24.81
CA TRP A 503 -0.51 -2.65 -25.67
C TRP A 503 -0.34 -3.98 -26.41
N GLN A 504 0.27 -3.91 -27.58
CA GLN A 504 0.76 -5.06 -28.33
C GLN A 504 2.26 -4.90 -28.53
N ALA A 505 3.05 -5.85 -28.03
CA ALA A 505 4.44 -6.04 -28.40
C ALA A 505 4.49 -6.79 -29.73
N GLU A 506 5.10 -6.19 -30.73
CA GLU A 506 5.39 -6.78 -32.05
C GLU A 506 6.90 -6.97 -32.15
N ILE A 507 7.34 -8.22 -32.19
CA ILE A 507 8.74 -8.61 -32.29
C ILE A 507 9.00 -9.03 -33.72
N ARG A 508 9.92 -8.35 -34.40
CA ARG A 508 10.34 -8.66 -35.77
C ARG A 508 11.79 -9.09 -35.76
N VAL A 509 12.07 -10.24 -36.34
CA VAL A 509 13.41 -10.79 -36.48
C VAL A 509 13.67 -11.05 -37.96
N ILE A 510 14.76 -10.49 -38.48
CA ILE A 510 15.28 -10.82 -39.81
C ILE A 510 16.48 -11.75 -39.59
N ASN A 511 16.43 -12.95 -40.16
CA ASN A 511 17.51 -13.94 -40.04
C ASN A 511 18.63 -13.70 -41.07
N THR A 512 19.64 -14.57 -41.09
CA THR A 512 20.76 -14.47 -42.04
C THR A 512 20.33 -14.70 -43.50
N ASN A 513 19.22 -15.40 -43.73
CA ASN A 513 18.65 -15.68 -45.05
C ASN A 513 17.69 -14.59 -45.56
N ASP A 514 17.59 -13.45 -44.85
CA ASP A 514 16.63 -12.36 -45.11
C ASP A 514 15.15 -12.75 -44.94
N ASP A 515 14.83 -13.84 -44.24
CA ASP A 515 13.46 -14.17 -43.86
C ASP A 515 13.00 -13.30 -42.67
N GLU A 516 11.81 -12.72 -42.78
CA GLU A 516 11.17 -11.96 -41.69
C GLU A 516 10.25 -12.86 -40.86
N LEU A 517 10.53 -12.95 -39.55
CA LEU A 517 9.72 -13.63 -38.55
C LEU A 517 9.05 -12.57 -37.66
N VAL A 518 7.73 -12.68 -37.47
CA VAL A 518 6.96 -11.70 -36.69
C VAL A 518 6.13 -12.40 -35.62
N GLU A 519 6.31 -11.97 -34.38
CA GLU A 519 5.51 -12.42 -33.23
C GLU A 519 4.80 -11.26 -32.56
N ARG A 520 3.59 -11.52 -32.03
CA ARG A 520 2.76 -10.51 -31.38
C ARG A 520 2.23 -11.00 -30.04
N TYR A 521 2.32 -10.16 -29.03
CA TYR A 521 1.79 -10.43 -27.70
C TYR A 521 1.04 -9.20 -27.17
N GLU A 522 -0.19 -9.41 -26.69
CA GLU A 522 -1.01 -8.34 -26.11
C GLU A 522 -0.93 -8.36 -24.58
N PHE A 523 -0.83 -7.18 -24.01
CA PHE A 523 -0.77 -6.98 -22.56
C PHE A 523 -1.44 -5.67 -22.16
N ARG A 524 -1.55 -5.44 -20.85
CA ARG A 524 -2.08 -4.20 -20.29
C ARG A 524 -1.17 -3.69 -19.19
N ASN A 525 -0.96 -2.38 -19.18
CA ASN A 525 -0.41 -1.64 -18.06
C ASN A 525 -1.46 -0.65 -17.52
N TYR A 526 -1.30 -0.24 -16.27
CA TYR A 526 -2.26 0.52 -15.50
C TYR A 526 -1.70 1.77 -14.85
#